data_AF-A0A9E5U817-F1
#
_entry.id   AF-A0A9E5U817-F1
#
_cell.length_a   1.000
_cell.length_b   1.000
_cell.length_c   1.000
_cell.angle_alpha   90.00
_cell.angle_beta   90.00
_cell.angle_gamma   90.00
#
_symmetry.space_group_name_H-M   'P 1'
#
loop_
_entity.id
_entity.type
_entity.pdbx_description
1 polymer ?
#
loop_
_entity_poly.entity_id
_entity_poly.type
_entity_poly.pdbx_seq_one_letter_code
_entity_poly.pdbx_strand_id
1 'polypeptide(L)' 'IGRIGEPEDIARAALYLASDHASFVTGTAHVVDGGANAGRAWSRQHALMTDAGPIKLYRPPGR' A
#
# COMPACT_ATOMS: atom_id res chain seq x y z
N ILE A 1 -4.84 5.69 -5.98
CA ILE A 1 -5.51 7.01 -6.13
C ILE A 1 -4.83 7.89 -7.17
N GLY A 2 -3.49 7.92 -7.24
CA GLY A 2 -2.78 8.50 -8.40
C GLY A 2 -2.75 10.03 -8.46
N ARG A 3 -3.10 10.71 -7.37
CA ARG A 3 -2.89 12.15 -7.18
C ARG A 3 -1.95 12.40 -6.00
N ILE A 4 -1.39 13.60 -5.94
CA ILE A 4 -0.68 14.10 -4.75
C ILE A 4 -1.69 14.23 -3.61
N GLY A 5 -1.24 13.89 -2.40
CA GLY A 5 -2.03 14.02 -1.18
C GLY A 5 -2.20 15.48 -0.81
N GLU A 6 -3.38 15.83 -0.31
CA GLU A 6 -3.68 17.15 0.22
C GLU A 6 -3.63 17.09 1.76
N PRO A 7 -3.41 18.22 2.46
CA PRO A 7 -3.39 18.25 3.93
C PRO A 7 -4.62 17.60 4.57
N GLU A 8 -5.79 17.73 3.94
CA GLU A 8 -7.04 17.18 4.45
C GLU A 8 -7.08 15.65 4.42
N ASP A 9 -6.27 14.98 3.59
CA ASP A 9 -6.17 13.51 3.59
C ASP A 9 -5.57 13.01 4.91
N ILE A 10 -4.56 13.70 5.43
CA ILE A 10 -3.96 13.41 6.74
C ILE A 10 -4.90 13.84 7.87
N ALA A 11 -5.52 15.02 7.77
CA ALA A 11 -6.43 15.52 8.80
C ALA A 11 -7.62 14.58 9.01
N ARG A 12 -8.20 14.04 7.93
CA ARG A 12 -9.29 13.05 8.02
C ARG A 12 -8.84 11.73 8.66
N ALA A 13 -7.64 11.25 8.33
CA ALA A 13 -7.09 10.04 8.93
C ALA A 13 -6.83 10.24 10.44
N ALA A 14 -6.28 11.39 10.82
CA ALA A 14 -6.10 11.76 12.23
C ALA A 14 -7.44 11.88 12.96
N LEU A 15 -8.46 12.50 12.34
CA LEU A 15 -9.79 12.61 12.91
C LEU A 15 -10.44 11.25 13.13
N TYR A 16 -10.28 10.31 12.19
CA TYR A 16 -10.71 8.92 12.38
C TYR A 16 -10.03 8.29 13.60
N LEU A 17 -8.70 8.39 13.70
CA LEU A 17 -7.93 7.82 14.81
C LEU A 17 -8.27 8.46 16.17
N ALA A 18 -8.67 9.73 16.18
CA ALA A 18 -9.10 10.44 17.38
C ALA A 18 -10.57 10.15 17.77
N SER A 19 -11.33 9.48 16.91
CA SER A 19 -12.76 9.20 17.13
C SER A 19 -13.00 7.83 17.76
N ASP A 20 -14.21 7.62 18.29
CA ASP A 20 -14.65 6.32 18.83
C ASP A 20 -14.65 5.19 17.79
N HIS A 21 -14.66 5.52 16.49
CA HIS A 21 -14.58 4.55 15.40
C HIS A 21 -13.22 3.82 15.33
N ALA A 22 -12.19 4.35 15.99
CA ALA A 22 -10.86 3.74 16.08
C ALA A 22 -10.63 3.05 17.44
N SER A 23 -11.67 2.76 18.22
CA SER A 23 -11.57 2.20 19.58
C SER A 23 -10.77 0.91 19.74
N PHE A 24 -10.55 0.15 18.65
CA PHE A 24 -9.74 -1.07 18.65
C PHE A 24 -8.45 -0.96 17.81
N VAL A 25 -8.13 0.22 17.30
CA VAL A 25 -6.94 0.47 16.47
C VAL A 25 -5.85 1.08 17.36
N THR A 26 -4.80 0.31 17.63
CA THR A 26 -3.66 0.77 18.44
C THR A 26 -2.35 0.10 17.99
N GLY A 27 -1.21 0.72 18.33
CA GLY A 27 0.12 0.15 18.10
C GLY A 27 0.50 -0.06 16.63
N THR A 28 -0.15 0.64 15.70
CA THR A 28 0.01 0.43 14.25
C THR A 28 0.33 1.74 13.52
N ALA A 29 1.06 1.62 12.41
CA ALA A 29 1.34 2.73 11.50
C ALA A 29 0.22 2.83 10.45
N HIS A 30 -0.47 3.97 10.40
CA HIS A 30 -1.51 4.22 9.42
C HIS A 30 -0.94 4.96 8.20
N VAL A 31 -0.73 4.23 7.10
CA VAL A 31 -0.15 4.79 5.87
C VAL A 31 -1.22 5.52 5.04
N VAL A 32 -0.96 6.79 4.73
CA VAL A 32 -1.85 7.65 3.92
C VAL A 32 -1.04 8.29 2.80
N ASP A 33 -0.87 7.55 1.70
CA ASP A 33 0.05 7.93 0.60
C ASP A 33 -0.55 7.76 -0.81
N GLY A 34 -1.87 7.57 -0.90
CA GLY A 34 -2.56 7.37 -2.17
C GLY A 34 -2.25 6.03 -2.88
N GLY A 35 -1.61 5.09 -2.18
CA GLY A 35 -1.24 3.75 -2.64
C GLY A 35 0.21 3.62 -3.10
N ALA A 36 1.10 4.55 -2.73
CA ALA A 36 2.51 4.51 -3.13
C ALA A 36 3.25 3.30 -2.53
N ASN A 37 3.04 3.02 -1.24
CA ASN A 37 3.62 1.87 -0.55
C ASN A 37 2.97 0.53 -0.92
N ALA A 38 1.80 0.54 -1.55
CA ALA A 38 1.16 -0.68 -2.06
C ALA A 38 1.87 -1.26 -3.30
N GLY A 39 2.85 -0.52 -3.84
CA GLY A 39 3.61 -0.92 -5.02
C GLY A 39 2.94 -0.55 -6.34
N ARG A 40 3.67 -0.71 -7.44
CA ARG A 40 3.12 -0.55 -8.79
C ARG A 40 2.24 -1.75 -9.09
N ALA A 41 1.13 -1.52 -9.79
CA ALA A 41 0.38 -2.60 -10.42
C ALA A 41 1.34 -3.48 -11.23
N TRP A 42 1.14 -4.80 -11.22
CA TRP A 42 1.97 -5.77 -11.96
C TRP A 42 2.18 -5.35 -13.42
N SER A 43 1.10 -4.91 -14.09
CA SER A 43 1.12 -4.41 -15.48
C SER A 43 1.96 -3.15 -15.70
N ARG A 44 2.39 -2.47 -14.63
CA ARG A 44 3.19 -1.24 -14.66
C ARG A 44 4.55 -1.41 -13.96
N GLN A 45 4.91 -2.62 -13.59
CA GLN A 45 6.26 -2.91 -13.13
C GLN A 45 7.22 -2.91 -14.34
N HIS A 46 8.48 -2.56 -14.10
CA HIS A 46 9.49 -2.51 -15.15
C HIS A 46 9.71 -3.91 -15.75
N ALA A 47 10.00 -3.98 -17.04
CA ALA A 47 10.20 -5.25 -17.77
C ALA A 47 11.17 -6.21 -17.06
N LEU A 48 12.24 -5.70 -16.43
CA LEU A 48 13.16 -6.52 -15.62
C LEU A 48 12.51 -7.30 -14.46
N MET A 49 11.32 -6.91 -14.00
CA MET A 49 10.57 -7.59 -12.93
C MET A 49 9.34 -8.36 -13.44
N THR A 50 8.87 -8.08 -14.66
CA THR A 50 7.68 -8.70 -15.25
C THR A 50 7.99 -9.68 -16.37
N ASP A 51 9.05 -9.42 -17.13
CA ASP A 51 9.63 -10.38 -18.05
C ASP A 51 10.40 -11.40 -17.21
N ALA A 52 10.21 -12.67 -17.55
CA ALA A 52 10.87 -13.77 -16.87
C ALA A 52 12.40 -13.68 -17.08
N GLY A 53 13.08 -12.96 -16.19
CA GLY A 53 14.52 -13.08 -15.99
C GLY A 53 14.87 -14.47 -15.44
N PRO A 54 16.14 -14.90 -15.52
CA PRO A 54 16.58 -16.25 -15.13
C PRO A 54 16.39 -16.57 -13.63
N ILE A 55 16.00 -15.60 -12.80
CA ILE A 55 15.71 -15.82 -11.38
C ILE A 55 14.23 -16.22 -11.24
N LYS A 56 13.99 -17.53 -11.24
CA LYS A 56 12.70 -18.10 -10.85
C LYS A 56 12.56 -17.98 -9.33
N LEU A 57 11.73 -17.04 -8.86
CA LEU A 57 11.21 -17.08 -7.49
C LEU A 57 10.56 -18.45 -7.27
N TYR A 58 11.04 -19.21 -6.29
CA TYR A 58 10.53 -20.53 -5.97
C TYR A 58 9.03 -20.45 -5.62
N ARG A 59 8.21 -21.12 -6.43
CA ARG A 59 6.78 -21.33 -6.17
C ARG A 59 6.63 -22.74 -5.59
N PRO A 60 6.30 -22.90 -4.30
CA PRO A 60 6.02 -24.21 -3.74
C PRO A 60 4.77 -24.82 -4.39
N PRO A 61 4.76 -26.14 -4.70
CA PRO A 61 3.59 -26.80 -5.27
C PRO A 61 2.43 -26.86 -4.26
N GLY A 62 1.21 -26.65 -4.75
CA GLY A 62 -0.03 -26.86 -3.98
C GLY A 62 -0.65 -25.62 -3.31
N ARG A 63 -0.29 -24.40 -3.73
CA ARG A 63 -1.00 -23.15 -3.39
C ARG A 63 -1.38 -22.36 -4.62
#